data_AF-A0A183HBG7-F1
#
_entry.id   AF-A0A183HBG7-F1
#
_cell.length_a   1.000
_cell.length_b   1.000
_cell.length_c   1.000
_cell.angle_alpha   90.00
_cell.angle_beta   90.00
_cell.angle_gamma   90.00
#
_symmetry.space_group_name_H-M   'P 1'
#
loop_
_entity.id
_entity.type
_entity.pdbx_description
1 polymer ?
#
loop_
_entity_poly.entity_id
_entity_poly.type
_entity_poly.pdbx_seq_one_letter_code
_entity_poly.pdbx_strand_id
1 'polypeptide(L)'
;MFQYPSLAKTSSTDESPSCTNKMIFSESVTSLTFIQSFVKKKDSRANLCLWVGTSANTCIIYHLLLPADRLNSTVSVAPGLLVQTRGRILYTTLMDRNFCLLEGAAESYHEKESDRNFSEENSFPNKILTKLSLSPTCSNAAEYCREDDFMQIAILVSEDEVHTVALPNFNSLFLYRPEFPFVKARATHVHGYPVLMLLNGAGQIVILSLPSLRLLLCSNLFRHSIYFDDP
;
A
#
# COMPACT_ATOMS: atom_id res chain seq x y z
N MET A 1 63.37 18.72 -41.87
CA MET A 1 64.16 17.48 -41.68
C MET A 1 63.27 16.54 -40.88
N PHE A 2 62.40 15.80 -41.57
CA PHE A 2 62.45 14.32 -41.78
C PHE A 2 62.29 13.56 -40.44
N GLN A 3 61.40 12.60 -40.22
CA GLN A 3 60.74 11.62 -41.10
C GLN A 3 59.66 10.88 -40.27
N TYR A 4 58.51 10.55 -40.86
CA TYR A 4 57.76 9.30 -40.56
C TYR A 4 58.38 8.18 -41.44
N PRO A 5 58.26 6.84 -41.18
CA PRO A 5 56.99 6.15 -40.85
C PRO A 5 57.08 4.85 -39.98
N SER A 6 55.94 4.29 -39.55
CA SER A 6 55.53 2.92 -39.95
C SER A 6 54.06 2.65 -39.62
N LEU A 7 53.38 2.00 -40.56
CA LEU A 7 51.98 1.59 -40.58
C LEU A 7 51.92 0.07 -40.53
N ALA A 8 51.11 -0.49 -39.62
CA ALA A 8 50.45 -1.81 -39.67
C ALA A 8 49.72 -2.00 -38.33
N LYS A 9 48.51 -2.52 -38.18
CA LYS A 9 47.53 -3.14 -39.08
C LYS A 9 46.15 -3.00 -38.42
N THR A 10 45.14 -2.96 -39.26
CA THR A 10 43.70 -2.99 -38.99
C THR A 10 43.23 -4.17 -38.12
N SER A 11 42.33 -3.89 -37.18
CA SER A 11 41.21 -4.80 -36.85
C SER A 11 39.96 -3.95 -36.64
N SER A 12 39.10 -3.98 -37.65
CA SER A 12 37.76 -3.43 -37.68
C SER A 12 36.83 -4.22 -36.75
N THR A 13 36.17 -3.52 -35.82
CA THR A 13 34.86 -3.95 -35.35
C THR A 13 33.98 -2.71 -35.30
N ASP A 14 33.07 -2.61 -36.26
CA ASP A 14 31.97 -1.64 -36.28
C ASP A 14 31.08 -1.86 -35.05
N GLU A 15 31.25 -1.06 -34.01
CA GLU A 15 30.21 -0.92 -32.98
C GLU A 15 29.16 0.05 -33.53
N SER A 16 28.12 -0.54 -34.11
CA SER A 16 26.91 0.16 -34.52
C SER A 16 26.29 0.87 -33.32
N PRO A 17 25.76 2.11 -33.45
CA PRO A 17 25.07 2.75 -32.35
C PRO A 17 23.70 2.08 -32.22
N SER A 18 23.58 1.08 -31.34
CA SER A 18 22.26 0.61 -30.96
C SER A 18 21.58 1.70 -30.13
N CYS A 19 20.92 2.63 -30.81
CA CYS A 19 19.89 3.48 -30.23
C CYS A 19 18.70 2.59 -29.84
N THR A 20 18.86 1.74 -28.83
CA THR A 20 17.76 1.47 -27.93
C THR A 20 17.81 2.59 -26.91
N ASN A 21 17.05 3.65 -27.17
CA ASN A 21 16.54 4.50 -26.10
C ASN A 21 15.74 3.58 -25.18
N LYS A 22 16.41 2.90 -24.26
CA LYS A 22 15.75 2.35 -23.08
C LYS A 22 15.16 3.57 -22.41
N MET A 23 13.85 3.77 -22.56
CA MET A 23 13.13 4.67 -21.68
C MET A 23 13.45 4.18 -20.28
N ILE A 24 14.34 4.89 -19.59
CA ILE A 24 14.53 4.71 -18.17
C ILE A 24 13.22 5.22 -17.59
N PHE A 25 12.29 4.31 -17.33
CA PHE A 25 11.12 4.64 -16.55
C PHE A 25 11.64 5.07 -15.18
N SER A 26 11.66 6.38 -14.97
CA SER A 26 11.86 6.95 -13.64
C SER A 26 10.82 6.33 -12.71
N GLU A 27 11.25 5.94 -11.51
CA GLU A 27 10.34 5.50 -10.46
C GLU A 27 9.17 6.49 -10.34
N SER A 28 7.95 5.96 -10.35
CA SER A 28 6.72 6.75 -10.26
C SER A 28 6.02 6.48 -8.93
N VAL A 29 5.35 7.51 -8.42
CA VAL A 29 4.42 7.38 -7.29
C VAL A 29 3.12 6.82 -7.83
N THR A 30 2.63 5.74 -7.22
CA THR A 30 1.46 4.98 -7.69
C THR A 30 0.31 4.96 -6.69
N SER A 31 0.59 5.24 -5.41
CA SER A 31 -0.45 5.50 -4.40
C SER A 31 0.04 6.47 -3.33
N LEU A 32 -0.89 7.21 -2.73
CA LEU A 32 -0.63 8.16 -1.64
C LEU A 32 -1.74 8.08 -0.60
N THR A 33 -1.39 7.87 0.67
CA THR A 33 -2.35 7.83 1.78
C THR A 33 -1.84 8.65 2.97
N PHE A 34 -2.54 9.75 3.27
CA PHE A 34 -2.36 10.49 4.54
C PHE A 34 -3.14 9.79 5.65
N ILE A 35 -2.48 9.36 6.71
CA ILE A 35 -3.13 8.59 7.78
C ILE A 35 -2.40 8.68 9.11
N GLN A 36 -3.14 8.54 10.22
CA GLN A 36 -2.55 8.33 11.54
C GLN A 36 -2.08 6.88 11.69
N SER A 37 -0.79 6.67 11.90
CA SER A 37 -0.19 5.34 11.94
C SER A 37 0.81 5.15 13.09
N PHE A 38 0.80 3.96 13.70
CA PHE A 38 1.84 3.49 14.62
C PHE A 38 3.00 2.90 13.81
N VAL A 39 4.11 3.62 13.68
CA VAL A 39 5.24 3.19 12.83
C VAL A 39 6.54 2.99 13.60
N LYS A 40 6.55 3.26 14.91
CA LYS A 40 7.68 2.94 15.82
C LYS A 40 7.18 2.25 17.08
N LYS A 41 7.93 1.25 17.56
CA LYS A 41 7.57 0.41 18.72
C LYS A 41 7.35 1.16 20.02
N LYS A 42 8.00 2.31 20.21
CA LYS A 42 7.97 3.09 21.46
C LYS A 42 6.96 4.24 21.43
N ASP A 43 6.23 4.40 20.32
CA ASP A 43 5.29 5.51 20.21
C ASP A 43 4.04 5.19 21.04
N SER A 44 3.74 6.05 22.00
CA SER A 44 2.52 5.96 22.81
C SER A 44 1.26 6.38 22.04
N ARG A 45 1.42 7.05 20.89
CA ARG A 45 0.34 7.56 20.05
C ARG A 45 0.68 7.40 18.56
N ALA A 46 -0.36 7.30 17.73
CA ALA A 46 -0.20 7.26 16.28
C ALA A 46 0.35 8.60 15.74
N ASN A 47 1.28 8.54 14.80
CA ASN A 47 1.84 9.73 14.14
C ASN A 47 1.04 10.07 12.88
N LEU A 48 1.02 11.34 12.50
CA LEU A 48 0.56 11.76 11.18
C LEU A 48 1.59 11.30 10.15
N CYS A 49 1.18 10.42 9.24
CA CYS A 49 2.05 9.79 8.26
C CYS A 49 1.54 10.01 6.83
N LEU A 50 2.47 10.04 5.88
CA LEU A 50 2.19 9.88 4.46
C LEU A 50 2.80 8.57 3.99
N TRP A 51 1.96 7.65 3.52
CA TRP A 51 2.37 6.40 2.90
C TRP A 51 2.38 6.58 1.37
N VAL A 52 3.50 6.28 0.74
CA VAL A 52 3.77 6.51 -0.68
C VAL A 52 4.10 5.18 -1.33
N GLY A 53 3.18 4.64 -2.11
CA GLY A 53 3.46 3.48 -2.96
C GLY A 53 4.18 3.88 -4.23
N THR A 54 5.12 3.07 -4.68
CA THR A 54 5.90 3.33 -5.89
C THR A 54 5.84 2.18 -6.90
N SER A 55 6.19 2.49 -8.15
CA SER A 55 6.36 1.51 -9.22
C SER A 55 7.61 0.64 -9.07
N ALA A 56 8.46 0.89 -8.06
CA ALA A 56 9.66 0.12 -7.77
C ALA A 56 9.46 -0.88 -6.62
N ASN A 57 8.22 -1.34 -6.41
CA ASN A 57 7.84 -2.35 -5.42
C ASN A 57 8.15 -1.93 -3.97
N THR A 58 8.02 -0.64 -3.67
CA THR A 58 8.23 -0.10 -2.34
C THR A 58 7.08 0.77 -1.89
N CYS A 59 6.84 0.76 -0.59
CA CYS A 59 6.02 1.74 0.10
C CYS A 59 6.90 2.53 1.06
N ILE A 60 7.02 3.84 0.84
CA ILE A 60 7.79 4.76 1.66
C ILE A 60 6.85 5.44 2.64
N ILE A 61 7.19 5.44 3.92
CA ILE A 61 6.40 6.04 4.99
C ILE A 61 7.14 7.26 5.49
N TYR A 62 6.53 8.44 5.36
CA TYR A 62 7.03 9.69 5.91
C TYR A 62 6.24 10.10 7.14
N HIS A 63 6.93 10.69 8.11
CA HIS A 63 6.31 11.35 9.25
C HIS A 63 6.05 12.82 8.93
N LEU A 64 4.86 13.28 9.26
CA LEU A 64 4.42 14.67 9.10
C LEU A 64 4.38 15.33 10.47
N LEU A 65 5.26 16.29 10.70
CA LEU A 65 5.34 17.05 11.93
C LEU A 65 4.67 18.40 11.69
N LEU A 66 3.44 18.52 12.19
CA LEU A 66 2.68 19.76 12.05
C LEU A 66 3.11 20.75 13.14
N PRO A 67 3.49 21.99 12.77
CA PRO A 67 3.85 23.00 13.75
C PRO A 67 2.61 23.45 14.54
N ALA A 68 2.82 23.94 15.75
CA ALA A 68 1.77 24.54 16.56
C ALA A 68 1.26 25.86 15.92
N ASP A 69 2.18 26.71 15.46
CA ASP A 69 1.86 27.90 14.67
C ASP A 69 1.92 27.59 13.17
N ARG A 70 0.75 27.29 12.60
CA ARG A 70 0.61 26.94 11.17
C ARG A 70 0.59 28.16 10.24
N LEU A 71 0.49 29.37 10.76
CA LEU A 71 0.49 30.59 9.93
C LEU A 71 1.92 31.01 9.58
N ASN A 72 2.85 30.83 10.52
CA ASN A 72 4.23 31.30 10.37
C ASN A 72 5.26 30.18 10.20
N SER A 73 4.86 28.90 10.34
CA SER A 73 5.77 27.76 10.26
C SER A 73 5.30 26.72 9.24
N THR A 74 6.25 26.04 8.60
CA THR A 74 6.00 24.99 7.62
C THR A 74 5.90 23.61 8.26
N VAL A 75 5.16 22.69 7.65
CA VAL A 75 5.17 21.27 8.03
C VAL A 75 6.55 20.68 7.77
N SER A 76 7.13 19.99 8.75
CA SER A 76 8.37 19.23 8.55
C SER A 76 8.05 17.79 8.15
N VAL A 77 8.73 17.30 7.11
CA VAL A 77 8.62 15.92 6.64
C VAL A 77 9.88 15.18 7.06
N ALA A 78 9.75 14.20 7.94
CA ALA A 78 10.86 13.35 8.35
C ALA A 78 10.76 11.98 7.65
N PRO A 79 11.87 11.44 7.12
CA PRO A 79 11.88 10.09 6.57
C PRO A 79 11.52 9.09 7.67
N GLY A 80 10.64 8.15 7.36
CA GLY A 80 10.25 7.06 8.25
C GLY A 80 10.87 5.74 7.79
N LEU A 81 10.01 4.85 7.30
CA LEU A 81 10.35 3.46 6.97
C LEU A 81 10.10 3.17 5.49
N LEU A 82 10.87 2.26 4.91
CA LEU A 82 10.63 1.67 3.60
C LEU A 82 10.16 0.22 3.77
N VAL A 83 9.03 -0.11 3.16
CA VAL A 83 8.48 -1.48 3.12
C VAL A 83 8.58 -2.00 1.69
N GLN A 84 9.20 -3.16 1.50
CA GLN A 84 9.30 -3.81 0.20
C GLN A 84 8.09 -4.73 -0.03
N THR A 85 7.62 -4.78 -1.27
CA THR A 85 6.55 -5.67 -1.74
C THR A 85 6.96 -6.37 -3.02
N ARG A 86 6.08 -7.21 -3.57
CA ARG A 86 6.24 -7.82 -4.89
C ARG A 86 5.36 -7.12 -5.92
N GLY A 87 5.97 -6.47 -6.90
CA GLY A 87 5.26 -5.70 -7.91
C GLY A 87 4.87 -4.30 -7.42
N ARG A 88 4.36 -3.48 -8.35
CA ARG A 88 4.00 -2.08 -8.10
C ARG A 88 2.92 -1.97 -7.03
N ILE A 89 3.05 -1.02 -6.10
CA ILE A 89 2.00 -0.74 -5.12
C ILE A 89 0.80 -0.08 -5.81
N LEU A 90 -0.40 -0.60 -5.55
CA LEU A 90 -1.65 -0.08 -6.09
C LEU A 90 -2.49 0.64 -5.04
N TYR A 91 -2.48 0.14 -3.80
CA TYR A 91 -3.37 0.62 -2.76
C TYR A 91 -2.82 0.30 -1.38
N THR A 92 -3.11 1.18 -0.42
CA THR A 92 -2.74 0.99 0.98
C THR A 92 -3.87 1.49 1.87
N THR A 93 -4.27 0.66 2.83
CA THR A 93 -5.27 1.01 3.85
C THR A 93 -4.86 0.43 5.18
N LEU A 94 -5.35 1.01 6.28
CA LEU A 94 -5.09 0.50 7.62
C LEU A 94 -6.39 0.06 8.29
N MET A 95 -6.26 -0.80 9.29
CA MET A 95 -7.29 -1.16 10.26
C MET A 95 -6.79 -0.83 11.66
N ASP A 96 -7.69 -0.43 12.56
CA ASP A 96 -7.36 -0.34 13.99
C ASP A 96 -7.36 -1.71 14.68
N ARG A 97 -7.02 -1.72 15.97
CA ARG A 97 -7.06 -2.93 16.82
C ARG A 97 -8.43 -3.60 16.91
N ASN A 98 -9.51 -2.87 16.61
CA ASN A 98 -10.88 -3.40 16.61
C ASN A 98 -11.32 -3.84 15.21
N PHE A 99 -10.37 -3.99 14.28
CA PHE A 99 -10.62 -4.37 12.88
C PHE A 99 -11.54 -3.40 12.13
N CYS A 100 -11.59 -2.13 12.54
CA CYS A 100 -12.27 -1.08 11.79
C CYS A 100 -11.34 -0.51 10.73
N LEU A 101 -11.81 -0.44 9.49
CA LEU A 101 -11.08 0.24 8.42
C LEU A 101 -10.89 1.72 8.78
N LEU A 102 -9.68 2.23 8.53
CA LEU A 102 -9.30 3.62 8.72
C LEU A 102 -9.25 4.31 7.35
N GLU A 103 -9.97 5.42 7.23
CA GLU A 103 -10.04 6.21 6.00
C GLU A 103 -8.91 7.23 5.88
N GLY A 104 -8.43 7.55 4.67
CA GLY A 104 -7.40 8.59 4.50
C GLY A 104 -7.88 9.97 4.99
N ALA A 105 -6.98 10.78 5.56
CA ALA A 105 -7.32 12.10 6.09
C ALA A 105 -7.68 13.15 5.01
N ALA A 106 -7.46 12.84 3.73
CA ALA A 106 -7.80 13.71 2.60
C ALA A 106 -9.23 13.47 2.05
N GLU A 107 -9.97 12.51 2.62
CA GLU A 107 -11.37 12.27 2.26
C GLU A 107 -12.26 13.30 2.99
N SER A 108 -13.34 13.73 2.35
CA SER A 108 -14.14 14.89 2.74
C SER A 108 -14.57 14.87 4.22
N TYR A 109 -14.28 15.97 4.93
CA TYR A 109 -14.75 16.19 6.31
C TYR A 109 -16.28 16.10 6.34
N HIS A 110 -16.81 15.00 6.86
CA HIS A 110 -18.21 14.89 7.25
C HIS A 110 -18.32 15.37 8.70
N GLU A 111 -19.03 16.47 8.91
CA GLU A 111 -19.42 16.94 10.24
C GLU A 111 -20.20 15.81 10.91
N LYS A 112 -19.55 15.09 11.83
CA LYS A 112 -20.22 14.04 12.60
C LYS A 112 -21.12 14.77 13.59
N GLU A 113 -22.43 14.75 13.34
CA GLU A 113 -23.43 15.16 14.32
C GLU A 113 -23.06 14.53 15.67
N SER A 114 -22.88 15.41 16.64
CA SER A 114 -22.32 15.14 17.95
C SER A 114 -23.27 14.27 18.76
N ASP A 115 -22.93 12.99 18.87
CA ASP A 115 -23.43 12.14 19.96
C ASP A 115 -22.43 11.01 20.24
N ARG A 116 -21.22 11.38 20.68
CA ARG A 116 -20.26 10.40 21.19
C ARG A 116 -19.53 10.93 22.42
N ASN A 117 -20.13 10.66 23.57
CA ASN A 117 -19.41 10.44 24.81
C ASN A 117 -18.46 9.25 24.61
N PHE A 118 -17.27 9.47 24.03
CA PHE A 118 -16.20 8.49 24.00
C PHE A 118 -14.90 9.15 24.46
N SER A 119 -14.68 9.05 25.76
CA SER A 119 -13.37 9.22 26.38
C SER A 119 -12.49 8.03 26.01
N GLU A 120 -11.90 8.02 24.81
CA GLU A 120 -10.82 7.07 24.48
C GLU A 120 -9.71 7.76 23.70
N GLU A 121 -8.59 7.98 24.38
CA GLU A 121 -7.35 8.62 23.91
C GLU A 121 -6.75 7.95 22.66
N ASN A 122 -7.25 6.77 22.26
CA ASN A 122 -6.80 5.98 21.11
C ASN A 122 -7.88 5.78 20.02
N SER A 123 -8.96 6.56 20.04
CA SER A 123 -9.99 6.47 19.01
C SER A 123 -9.58 7.23 17.75
N PHE A 124 -9.37 6.50 16.65
CA PHE A 124 -9.12 7.10 15.33
C PHE A 124 -10.37 7.85 14.83
N PRO A 125 -10.26 9.14 14.42
CA PRO A 125 -11.42 9.95 14.02
C PRO A 125 -12.04 9.51 12.69
N ASN A 126 -11.27 8.81 11.87
CA ASN A 126 -11.53 8.35 10.50
C ASN A 126 -11.98 6.87 10.40
N LYS A 127 -12.50 6.28 11.48
CA LYS A 127 -13.04 4.91 11.43
C LYS A 127 -14.28 4.84 10.56
N ILE A 128 -14.28 3.93 9.59
CA ILE A 128 -15.47 3.50 8.85
C ILE A 128 -16.26 2.54 9.77
N LEU A 129 -17.58 2.73 9.85
CA LEU A 129 -18.45 1.95 10.75
C LEU A 129 -18.44 0.46 10.38
N THR A 130 -17.60 -0.33 11.06
CA THR A 130 -17.68 -1.79 11.09
C THR A 130 -18.64 -2.19 12.21
N LYS A 131 -19.58 -3.11 11.96
CA LYS A 131 -20.44 -3.62 13.04
C LYS A 131 -19.57 -4.41 14.04
N LEU A 132 -19.44 -3.90 15.27
CA LEU A 132 -18.59 -4.48 16.32
C LEU A 132 -18.94 -5.94 16.65
N SER A 133 -20.22 -6.34 16.56
CA SER A 133 -20.64 -7.74 16.77
C SER A 133 -20.14 -8.70 15.67
N LEU A 134 -19.50 -8.17 14.63
CA LEU A 134 -19.07 -8.87 13.42
C LEU A 134 -17.56 -8.67 13.14
N SER A 135 -16.81 -8.07 14.08
CA SER A 135 -15.35 -7.99 13.95
C SER A 135 -14.79 -9.41 13.84
N PRO A 136 -13.91 -9.70 12.86
CA PRO A 136 -13.34 -11.03 12.70
C PRO A 136 -12.63 -11.43 14.00
N THR A 137 -13.07 -12.51 14.63
CA THR A 137 -12.30 -13.15 15.69
C THR A 137 -11.06 -13.76 15.04
N CYS A 138 -9.88 -13.32 15.48
CA CYS A 138 -8.57 -13.84 15.07
C CYS A 138 -8.39 -15.31 15.49
N SER A 139 -9.18 -16.22 14.92
CA SER A 139 -9.17 -17.64 15.27
C SER A 139 -7.97 -18.37 14.66
N ASN A 140 -7.38 -17.85 13.56
CA ASN A 140 -6.21 -18.43 12.90
C ASN A 140 -4.92 -17.60 13.06
N ALA A 141 -4.96 -16.42 13.68
CA ALA A 141 -3.74 -15.70 14.10
C ALA A 141 -3.21 -16.20 15.46
N ALA A 142 -3.94 -17.14 16.06
CA ALA A 142 -3.83 -17.56 17.46
C ALA A 142 -2.57 -18.36 17.82
N GLU A 143 -1.68 -18.65 16.88
CA GLU A 143 -0.38 -19.24 17.24
C GLU A 143 0.73 -18.20 17.43
N TYR A 144 0.55 -16.96 16.95
CA TYR A 144 1.63 -15.93 16.97
C TYR A 144 1.21 -14.49 17.31
N CYS A 145 -0.08 -14.19 17.52
CA CYS A 145 -0.51 -12.84 17.90
C CYS A 145 -1.41 -12.88 19.13
N ARG A 146 -0.90 -12.36 20.24
CA ARG A 146 -1.73 -11.93 21.37
C ARG A 146 -2.32 -10.55 21.03
N GLU A 147 -3.52 -10.25 21.52
CA GLU A 147 -4.22 -8.97 21.30
C GLU A 147 -3.38 -7.73 21.68
N ASP A 148 -2.34 -7.89 22.52
CA ASP A 148 -1.39 -6.84 22.90
C ASP A 148 -0.24 -6.61 21.89
N ASP A 149 -0.13 -7.42 20.82
CA ASP A 149 1.05 -7.40 19.92
C ASP A 149 0.96 -6.38 18.78
N PHE A 150 -0.24 -5.83 18.52
CA PHE A 150 -0.46 -4.87 17.43
C PHE A 150 -1.44 -3.75 17.81
N MET A 151 -1.16 -2.55 17.31
CA MET A 151 -2.03 -1.37 17.49
C MET A 151 -2.90 -1.10 16.27
N GLN A 152 -2.42 -1.51 15.10
CA GLN A 152 -3.05 -1.37 13.79
C GLN A 152 -2.59 -2.51 12.88
N ILE A 153 -3.33 -2.73 11.80
CA ILE A 153 -2.93 -3.62 10.72
C ILE A 153 -2.87 -2.78 9.44
N ALA A 154 -1.73 -2.79 8.74
CA ALA A 154 -1.64 -2.21 7.41
C ALA A 154 -1.87 -3.29 6.35
N ILE A 155 -2.62 -2.93 5.31
CA ILE A 155 -2.90 -3.77 4.15
C ILE A 155 -2.24 -3.11 2.95
N LEU A 156 -1.19 -3.75 2.46
CA LEU A 156 -0.42 -3.35 1.30
C LEU A 156 -0.88 -4.17 0.10
N VAL A 157 -1.40 -3.49 -0.92
CA VAL A 157 -1.83 -4.13 -2.16
C VAL A 157 -0.88 -3.71 -3.27
N SER A 158 -0.30 -4.70 -3.92
CA SER A 158 0.53 -4.56 -5.10
C SER A 158 -0.08 -5.34 -6.26
N GLU A 159 0.54 -5.23 -7.44
CA GLU A 159 0.15 -6.03 -8.60
C GLU A 159 0.23 -7.54 -8.32
N ASP A 160 1.27 -8.01 -7.62
CA ASP A 160 1.55 -9.44 -7.49
C ASP A 160 1.26 -10.02 -6.10
N GLU A 161 0.88 -9.20 -5.12
CA GLU A 161 0.48 -9.68 -3.80
C GLU A 161 -0.39 -8.70 -3.01
N VAL A 162 -1.17 -9.26 -2.09
CA VAL A 162 -1.77 -8.54 -0.96
C VAL A 162 -1.10 -9.02 0.32
N HIS A 163 -0.55 -8.08 1.08
CA HIS A 163 0.17 -8.37 2.32
C HIS A 163 -0.41 -7.58 3.48
N THR A 164 -0.78 -8.25 4.56
CA THR A 164 -1.21 -7.58 5.80
C THR A 164 -0.11 -7.67 6.86
N VAL A 165 0.22 -6.54 7.49
CA VAL A 165 1.27 -6.44 8.49
C VAL A 165 0.78 -5.80 9.78
N ALA A 166 1.21 -6.34 10.93
CA ALA A 166 0.93 -5.80 12.25
C ALA A 166 1.85 -4.61 12.55
N LEU A 167 1.26 -3.49 12.95
CA LEU A 167 1.95 -2.28 13.35
C LEU A 167 2.02 -2.15 14.88
N PRO A 168 3.11 -1.61 15.46
CA PRO A 168 4.25 -0.97 14.78
C PRO A 168 5.41 -1.93 14.43
N ASN A 169 5.25 -3.24 14.66
CA ASN A 169 6.34 -4.20 14.51
C ASN A 169 6.65 -4.57 13.06
N PHE A 170 5.74 -4.27 12.13
CA PHE A 170 5.76 -4.71 10.73
C PHE A 170 5.86 -6.24 10.58
N ASN A 171 5.30 -6.99 11.54
CA ASN A 171 5.25 -8.44 11.46
C ASN A 171 4.23 -8.85 10.40
N SER A 172 4.62 -9.73 9.48
CA SER A 172 3.72 -10.30 8.49
C SER A 172 2.62 -11.12 9.16
N LEU A 173 1.35 -10.87 8.78
CA LEU A 173 0.19 -11.62 9.28
C LEU A 173 -0.38 -12.58 8.23
N PHE A 174 -0.76 -12.06 7.07
CA PHE A 174 -1.40 -12.81 5.98
C PHE A 174 -0.86 -12.34 4.64
N LEU A 175 -0.77 -13.26 3.69
CA LEU A 175 -0.25 -13.02 2.35
C LEU A 175 -1.10 -13.75 1.32
N TYR A 176 -1.53 -13.03 0.29
CA TYR A 176 -2.27 -13.59 -0.85
C TYR A 176 -1.53 -13.24 -2.14
N ARG A 177 -1.31 -14.25 -3.01
CA ARG A 177 -0.73 -14.05 -4.34
C ARG A 177 -1.77 -14.40 -5.40
N PRO A 178 -2.11 -13.47 -6.31
CA PRO A 178 -3.07 -13.75 -7.36
C PRO A 178 -2.44 -14.58 -8.48
N GLU A 179 -3.31 -15.21 -9.27
CA GLU A 179 -2.92 -15.85 -10.53
C GLU A 179 -2.63 -14.79 -11.62
N PHE A 180 -3.42 -13.72 -11.67
CA PHE A 180 -3.25 -12.58 -12.58
C PHE A 180 -2.96 -11.30 -11.81
N PRO A 181 -2.05 -10.43 -12.30
CA PRO A 181 -1.72 -9.19 -11.60
C PRO A 181 -2.95 -8.32 -11.34
N PHE A 182 -3.02 -7.72 -10.15
CA PHE A 182 -4.05 -6.74 -9.83
C PHE A 182 -3.86 -5.44 -10.60
N VAL A 183 -4.95 -4.76 -10.92
CA VAL A 183 -4.94 -3.45 -11.59
C VAL A 183 -5.66 -2.38 -10.76
N LYS A 184 -6.54 -2.79 -9.83
CA LYS A 184 -7.28 -1.88 -8.95
C LYS A 184 -7.66 -2.59 -7.65
N ALA A 185 -7.70 -1.82 -6.57
CA ALA A 185 -8.12 -2.31 -5.27
C ALA A 185 -8.90 -1.24 -4.49
N ARG A 186 -9.81 -1.66 -3.63
CA ARG A 186 -10.49 -0.81 -2.65
C ARG A 186 -10.91 -1.66 -1.46
N ALA A 187 -10.65 -1.20 -0.25
CA ALA A 187 -11.24 -1.78 0.94
C ALA A 187 -12.63 -1.18 1.18
N THR A 188 -13.57 -2.02 1.61
CA THR A 188 -14.97 -1.63 1.86
C THR A 188 -15.62 -2.64 2.81
N HIS A 189 -16.94 -2.57 2.93
CA HIS A 189 -17.74 -3.51 3.71
C HIS A 189 -18.75 -4.24 2.85
N VAL A 190 -18.94 -5.54 3.12
CA VAL A 190 -20.05 -6.34 2.59
C VAL A 190 -20.83 -6.87 3.79
N HIS A 191 -22.12 -6.52 3.87
CA HIS A 191 -22.97 -6.82 5.03
C HIS A 191 -22.39 -6.39 6.38
N GLY A 192 -21.55 -5.34 6.40
CA GLY A 192 -20.90 -4.82 7.60
C GLY A 192 -19.58 -5.51 7.97
N TYR A 193 -19.13 -6.52 7.20
CA TYR A 193 -17.81 -7.13 7.34
C TYR A 193 -16.79 -6.44 6.43
N PRO A 194 -15.58 -6.12 6.93
CA PRO A 194 -14.54 -5.51 6.11
C PRO A 194 -14.01 -6.51 5.08
N VAL A 195 -13.93 -6.07 3.83
CA VAL A 195 -13.42 -6.85 2.71
C VAL A 195 -12.48 -6.01 1.86
N LEU A 196 -11.62 -6.68 1.11
CA LEU A 196 -10.82 -6.08 0.06
C LEU A 196 -11.37 -6.52 -1.29
N MET A 197 -11.85 -5.56 -2.07
CA MET A 197 -12.30 -5.79 -3.45
C MET A 197 -11.16 -5.43 -4.41
N LEU A 198 -10.85 -6.35 -5.30
CA LEU A 198 -9.73 -6.27 -6.24
C LEU A 198 -10.24 -6.55 -7.65
N LEU A 199 -9.63 -5.90 -8.64
CA LEU A 199 -9.78 -6.22 -10.05
C LEU A 199 -8.41 -6.67 -10.57
N ASN A 200 -8.36 -7.79 -11.29
CA ASN A 200 -7.12 -8.28 -11.91
C ASN A 200 -7.08 -8.04 -13.42
N GLY A 201 -5.92 -8.28 -14.02
CA GLY A 201 -5.67 -8.13 -15.46
C GLY A 201 -6.48 -9.08 -16.35
N ALA A 202 -7.04 -10.16 -15.79
CA ALA A 202 -7.98 -11.05 -16.50
C ALA A 202 -9.43 -10.52 -16.49
N GLY A 203 -9.69 -9.36 -15.89
CA GLY A 203 -11.03 -8.78 -15.78
C GLY A 203 -11.91 -9.42 -14.70
N GLN A 204 -11.32 -10.15 -13.75
CA GLN A 204 -12.03 -10.75 -12.62
C GLN A 204 -12.07 -9.82 -11.42
N ILE A 205 -13.24 -9.73 -10.79
CA ILE A 205 -13.33 -9.26 -9.41
C ILE A 205 -12.87 -10.39 -8.50
N VAL A 206 -11.95 -10.06 -7.60
CA VAL A 206 -11.54 -10.90 -6.47
C VAL A 206 -11.95 -10.19 -5.18
N ILE A 207 -12.64 -10.89 -4.28
CA ILE A 207 -13.01 -10.37 -2.96
C ILE A 207 -12.31 -11.21 -1.90
N LEU A 208 -11.50 -10.57 -1.06
CA LEU A 208 -10.82 -11.18 0.08
C LEU A 208 -11.44 -10.65 1.39
N SER A 209 -11.53 -11.50 2.41
CA SER A 209 -11.85 -11.02 3.76
C SER A 209 -10.68 -10.24 4.36
N LEU A 210 -10.97 -9.24 5.18
CA LEU A 210 -9.95 -8.55 5.95
C LEU A 210 -10.02 -8.92 7.45
N PRO A 211 -8.88 -8.99 8.16
CA PRO A 211 -7.51 -8.89 7.63
C PRO A 211 -6.99 -10.24 7.07
N SER A 212 -7.73 -11.34 7.21
CA SER A 212 -7.23 -12.71 6.97
C SER A 212 -6.94 -13.10 5.52
N LEU A 213 -7.30 -12.25 4.55
CA LEU A 213 -7.12 -12.46 3.12
C LEU A 213 -7.74 -13.76 2.56
N ARG A 214 -8.77 -14.31 3.22
CA ARG A 214 -9.48 -15.50 2.72
C ARG A 214 -10.27 -15.12 1.47
N LEU A 215 -10.13 -15.90 0.40
CA LEU A 215 -10.92 -15.74 -0.81
C LEU A 215 -12.41 -15.95 -0.50
N LEU A 216 -13.23 -14.93 -0.78
CA LEU A 216 -14.68 -14.94 -0.64
C LEU A 216 -15.38 -15.12 -1.98
N LEU A 217 -14.85 -14.48 -3.02
CA LEU A 217 -15.39 -14.51 -4.37
C LEU A 217 -14.27 -14.30 -5.38
N CYS A 218 -14.32 -15.03 -6.49
CA CYS A 218 -13.60 -14.70 -7.72
C CYS A 218 -14.59 -14.87 -8.87
N SER A 219 -14.83 -13.82 -9.65
CA SER A 219 -15.80 -13.86 -10.75
C SER A 219 -15.42 -12.91 -11.87
N ASN A 220 -15.71 -13.28 -13.12
CA ASN A 220 -15.49 -12.42 -14.28
C ASN A 220 -16.44 -11.21 -14.20
N LEU A 221 -15.87 -10.00 -14.12
CA LEU A 221 -16.65 -8.76 -14.20
C LEU A 221 -16.68 -8.23 -15.62
N PHE A 222 -15.51 -8.19 -16.27
CA PHE A 222 -15.38 -7.81 -17.66
C PHE A 222 -15.17 -9.08 -18.48
N ARG A 223 -15.79 -9.16 -19.66
CA ARG A 223 -15.30 -10.09 -20.68
C ARG A 223 -13.88 -9.64 -21.01
N HIS A 224 -12.94 -10.58 -21.06
CA HIS A 224 -11.57 -10.35 -21.50
C HIS A 224 -11.60 -9.32 -22.64
N SER A 225 -10.94 -8.17 -22.46
CA SER A 225 -10.77 -7.25 -23.58
C SER A 225 -9.92 -8.00 -24.61
N ILE A 226 -10.63 -8.42 -25.65
CA ILE A 226 -10.23 -8.90 -26.97
C ILE A 226 -8.71 -8.77 -27.22
N TYR A 227 -8.07 -9.93 -27.39
CA TYR A 227 -6.80 -10.22 -28.08
C TYR A 227 -5.81 -9.06 -28.26
N PHE A 228 -4.65 -9.15 -27.59
CA PHE A 228 -3.44 -8.39 -27.94
C PHE A 228 -2.75 -8.88 -29.22
N ASP A 229 -3.42 -9.73 -30.00
CA ASP A 229 -2.93 -10.30 -31.25
C ASP A 229 -3.96 -10.00 -32.37
N ASP A 230 -4.01 -8.76 -32.81
CA ASP A 230 -4.38 -8.47 -34.20
C ASP A 230 -3.07 -8.03 -34.91
N PRO A 231 -2.69 -8.67 -36.02
CA PRO A 231 -1.41 -8.48 -36.71
C PRO A 231 -1.21 -7.09 -37.33
#